data_AF-A0A661QAJ1-F1
#
_entry.id   AF-A0A661QAJ1-F1
#
_cell.length_a   1.000
_cell.length_b   1.000
_cell.length_c   1.000
_cell.angle_alpha   90.00
_cell.angle_beta   90.00
_cell.angle_gamma   90.00
#
_symmetry.space_group_name_H-M   'P 1'
#
loop_
_entity.id
_entity.type
_entity.pdbx_description
1 polymer ?
#
loop_
_entity_poly.entity_id
_entity_poly.type
_entity_poly.pdbx_seq_one_letter_code
_entity_poly.pdbx_strand_id
1 'polypeptide(L)'
;MEQKRCKMASRSLNDLVPEVKQKAEKVLEVCDSVGLDLLIYCTLRALQEQSKLYRQSRSWHEIKTKILKFKNRGFSYLADILDGVGPCSGPHVTNAAPGESWHNYGEAWDAVVLVGGKPAWKYFDAKEEWDAYGECVVQVGMTWAGNWTRFKERPHAQLRKGSNPLKVFDPDKIHEILASNKLI
;
A
#
# COMPACT_ATOMS: atom_id res chain seq x y z
N MET A 1 -1.31 -17.61 22.91
CA MET A 1 -0.71 -16.67 21.94
C MET A 1 -1.42 -16.90 20.62
N GLU A 2 -2.35 -16.02 20.29
CA GLU A 2 -3.28 -16.22 19.18
C GLU A 2 -2.54 -15.97 17.86
N GLN A 3 -2.30 -17.05 17.11
CA GLN A 3 -1.83 -16.97 15.73
C GLN A 3 -2.86 -16.16 14.95
N LYS A 4 -2.52 -14.89 14.65
CA LYS A 4 -3.33 -14.01 13.82
C LYS A 4 -3.54 -14.69 12.47
N ARG A 5 -4.74 -15.26 12.32
CA ARG A 5 -5.43 -15.58 11.06
C ARG A 5 -4.96 -14.60 9.98
N CYS A 6 -4.59 -15.11 8.80
CA CYS A 6 -4.16 -14.31 7.64
C CYS A 6 -5.27 -13.30 7.26
N LYS A 7 -5.29 -12.15 7.93
CA LYS A 7 -6.30 -11.11 7.80
C LYS A 7 -5.88 -10.17 6.68
N MET A 8 -6.87 -9.79 5.88
CA MET A 8 -6.80 -8.72 4.90
C MET A 8 -6.12 -7.47 5.48
N ALA A 9 -5.53 -6.64 4.60
CA ALA A 9 -4.91 -5.38 4.95
C ALA A 9 -5.77 -4.57 5.93
N SER A 10 -5.09 -3.89 6.85
CA SER A 10 -5.77 -3.13 7.89
C SER A 10 -6.63 -2.02 7.30
N ARG A 11 -7.73 -1.71 7.97
CA ARG A 11 -8.58 -0.54 7.68
C ARG A 11 -8.44 0.55 8.75
N SER A 12 -7.58 0.34 9.74
CA SER A 12 -7.43 1.22 10.90
C SER A 12 -6.41 2.30 10.61
N LEU A 13 -6.80 3.56 10.81
CA LEU A 13 -5.85 4.68 10.73
C LEU A 13 -4.77 4.60 11.81
N ASN A 14 -5.00 3.86 12.90
CA ASN A 14 -4.01 3.65 13.95
C ASN A 14 -2.84 2.75 13.54
N ASP A 15 -2.95 2.03 12.43
CA ASP A 15 -1.85 1.22 11.89
C ASP A 15 -0.97 2.02 10.91
N LEU A 16 -1.29 3.29 10.66
CA LEU A 16 -0.43 4.23 9.94
C LEU A 16 0.62 4.81 10.90
N VAL A 17 1.79 5.18 10.35
CA VAL A 17 2.78 5.94 11.11
C VAL A 17 2.20 7.31 11.53
N PRO A 18 2.64 7.91 12.65
CA PRO A 18 1.98 9.09 13.22
C PRO A 18 1.73 10.24 12.24
N GLU A 19 2.71 10.56 11.40
CA GLU A 19 2.57 11.60 10.37
C GLU A 19 1.47 11.26 9.35
N VAL A 20 1.42 10.01 8.87
CA VAL A 20 0.47 9.59 7.85
C VAL A 20 -0.92 9.41 8.43
N LYS A 21 -1.03 9.01 9.71
CA LYS A 21 -2.30 9.05 10.44
C LYS A 21 -2.88 10.46 10.49
N GLN A 22 -2.08 11.46 10.90
CA GLN A 22 -2.54 12.85 10.95
C GLN A 22 -3.00 13.36 9.57
N LYS A 23 -2.27 12.99 8.51
CA LYS A 23 -2.64 13.33 7.13
C LYS A 23 -3.90 12.61 6.66
N ALA A 24 -4.11 11.35 7.07
CA ALA A 24 -5.31 10.59 6.76
C ALA A 24 -6.55 11.14 7.51
N GLU A 25 -6.42 11.56 8.76
CA GLU A 25 -7.48 12.27 9.48
C GLU A 25 -7.78 13.60 8.78
N LYS A 26 -6.74 14.34 8.39
CA LYS A 26 -6.92 15.63 7.71
C LYS A 26 -7.56 15.50 6.33
N VAL A 27 -7.24 14.44 5.56
CA VAL A 27 -7.85 14.27 4.23
C VAL A 27 -9.35 14.01 4.35
N LEU A 28 -9.79 13.27 5.37
CA LEU A 28 -11.21 13.04 5.63
C LEU A 28 -11.93 14.36 5.95
N GLU A 29 -11.33 15.23 6.77
CA GLU A 29 -11.88 16.57 7.06
C GLU A 29 -11.97 17.44 5.81
N VAL A 30 -10.92 17.44 4.97
CA VAL A 30 -10.87 18.25 3.74
C VAL A 30 -11.90 17.74 2.73
N CYS A 31 -12.01 16.43 2.54
CA CYS A 31 -13.03 15.82 1.69
C CYS A 31 -14.45 16.18 2.16
N ASP A 32 -14.72 16.04 3.46
CA ASP A 32 -16.03 16.40 4.03
C ASP A 32 -16.37 17.89 3.81
N SER A 33 -15.38 18.78 3.96
CA SER A 33 -15.58 20.23 3.76
C SER A 33 -15.96 20.64 2.33
N VAL A 34 -15.68 19.79 1.34
CA VAL A 34 -16.08 19.98 -0.06
C VAL A 34 -17.24 19.09 -0.48
N GLY A 35 -17.91 18.43 0.47
CA GLY A 35 -19.04 17.54 0.24
C GLY A 35 -18.67 16.20 -0.38
N LEU A 36 -17.41 15.77 -0.26
CA LEU A 36 -16.91 14.49 -0.77
C LEU A 36 -16.87 13.45 0.36
N ASP A 37 -17.68 12.41 0.23
CA ASP A 37 -17.65 11.26 1.15
C ASP A 37 -16.55 10.28 0.72
N LEU A 38 -15.67 9.91 1.65
CA LEU A 38 -14.46 9.12 1.40
C LEU A 38 -14.34 7.96 2.39
N LEU A 39 -14.18 6.74 1.85
CA LEU A 39 -13.91 5.55 2.64
C LEU A 39 -12.45 5.10 2.44
N ILE A 40 -11.63 5.26 3.48
CA ILE A 40 -10.31 4.60 3.55
C ILE A 40 -10.52 3.12 3.91
N TYR A 41 -10.13 2.22 3.01
CA TYR A 41 -10.40 0.79 3.16
C TYR A 41 -9.13 -0.08 3.27
N CYS A 42 -7.95 0.50 3.13
CA CYS A 42 -6.66 -0.18 3.23
C CYS A 42 -5.60 0.78 3.77
N THR A 43 -4.84 0.35 4.77
CA THR A 43 -3.78 1.12 5.45
C THR A 43 -2.51 0.27 5.51
N LEU A 44 -2.18 -0.32 6.66
CA LEU A 44 -1.05 -1.22 6.79
C LEU A 44 -1.33 -2.59 6.14
N ARG A 45 -0.38 -3.07 5.34
CA ARG A 45 -0.35 -4.44 4.81
C ARG A 45 0.93 -5.13 5.23
N ALA A 46 0.81 -6.18 6.03
CA ALA A 46 1.97 -6.93 6.53
C ALA A 46 2.79 -7.55 5.38
N LEU A 47 4.10 -7.72 5.59
CA LEU A 47 5.00 -8.27 4.57
C LEU A 47 4.57 -9.67 4.12
N GLN A 48 4.15 -10.54 5.03
CA GLN A 48 3.66 -11.88 4.70
C GLN A 48 2.38 -11.81 3.85
N GLU A 49 1.50 -10.84 4.10
CA GLU A 49 0.30 -10.64 3.29
C GLU A 49 0.67 -10.16 1.88
N GLN A 50 1.53 -9.15 1.78
CA GLN A 50 2.04 -8.67 0.48
C GLN A 50 2.73 -9.79 -0.30
N SER A 51 3.51 -10.66 0.37
CA SER A 51 4.12 -11.84 -0.24
C SER A 51 3.08 -12.79 -0.83
N LYS A 52 1.97 -13.05 -0.13
CA LYS A 52 0.89 -13.91 -0.65
C LYS A 52 0.23 -13.30 -1.88
N LEU A 53 -0.13 -12.01 -1.82
CA LEU A 53 -0.73 -11.30 -2.96
C LEU A 53 0.22 -11.22 -4.16
N TYR A 54 1.52 -11.06 -3.93
CA TYR A 54 2.52 -11.09 -5.00
C TYR A 54 2.64 -12.49 -5.61
N ARG A 55 2.68 -13.55 -4.78
CA ARG A 55 2.86 -14.93 -5.25
C ARG A 55 1.66 -15.49 -5.98
N GLN A 56 0.44 -15.10 -5.61
CA GLN A 56 -0.77 -15.79 -6.05
C GLN A 56 -1.00 -15.82 -7.57
N SER A 57 -0.37 -14.91 -8.31
CA SER A 57 -0.51 -14.80 -9.77
C SER A 57 0.80 -15.02 -10.53
N ARG A 58 1.83 -15.63 -9.90
CA ARG A 58 3.17 -15.77 -10.48
C ARG A 58 3.62 -17.22 -10.51
N SER A 59 4.32 -17.57 -11.58
CA SER A 59 4.97 -18.87 -11.70
C SER A 59 6.08 -19.04 -10.66
N TRP A 60 6.42 -20.30 -10.37
CA TRP A 60 7.55 -20.62 -9.51
C TRP A 60 8.88 -20.02 -10.00
N HIS A 61 9.09 -19.96 -11.32
CA HIS A 61 10.30 -19.38 -11.90
C HIS A 61 10.41 -17.88 -11.61
N GLU A 62 9.32 -17.12 -11.79
CA GLU A 62 9.29 -15.69 -11.47
C GLU A 62 9.57 -15.44 -9.98
N ILE A 63 9.02 -16.26 -9.10
CA ILE A 63 9.24 -16.14 -7.66
C ILE A 63 10.69 -16.46 -7.28
N LYS A 64 11.29 -17.51 -7.82
CA LYS A 64 12.72 -17.80 -7.61
C LYS A 64 13.62 -16.68 -8.11
N THR A 65 13.33 -16.15 -9.29
CA THR A 65 14.08 -15.01 -9.84
C THR A 65 13.97 -13.79 -8.93
N LYS A 66 12.78 -13.52 -8.38
CA LYS A 66 12.58 -12.42 -7.42
C LYS A 66 13.34 -12.63 -6.11
N ILE A 67 13.32 -13.83 -5.54
CA ILE A 67 14.07 -14.21 -4.35
C ILE A 67 15.58 -13.98 -4.57
N LEU A 68 16.12 -14.47 -5.69
CA LEU A 68 17.53 -14.27 -6.02
C LEU A 68 17.88 -12.78 -6.15
N LYS A 69 17.00 -11.99 -6.79
CA LYS A 69 17.18 -10.54 -6.91
C LYS A 69 17.19 -9.84 -5.55
N PHE A 70 16.34 -10.25 -4.61
CA PHE A 70 16.37 -9.71 -3.25
C PHE A 70 17.68 -10.04 -2.54
N LYS A 71 18.09 -11.31 -2.56
CA LYS A 71 19.38 -11.75 -1.97
C LYS A 71 20.56 -10.98 -2.54
N ASN A 72 20.65 -10.87 -3.87
CA ASN A 72 21.74 -10.16 -4.55
C ASN A 72 21.78 -8.65 -4.26
N ARG A 73 20.67 -8.07 -3.84
CA ARG A 73 20.56 -6.65 -3.48
C ARG A 73 20.68 -6.40 -1.98
N GLY A 74 20.98 -7.43 -1.18
CA GLY A 74 21.09 -7.33 0.29
C GLY A 74 19.77 -7.43 1.06
N PHE A 75 18.65 -7.69 0.38
CA PHE A 75 17.32 -7.82 1.01
C PHE A 75 16.98 -9.27 1.35
N SER A 76 17.93 -10.04 1.90
CA SER A 76 17.74 -11.48 2.16
C SER A 76 16.55 -11.77 3.07
N TYR A 77 16.31 -10.94 4.09
CA TYR A 77 15.14 -11.10 4.97
C TYR A 77 13.78 -10.97 4.23
N LEU A 78 13.67 -10.08 3.23
CA LEU A 78 12.48 -10.00 2.38
C LEU A 78 12.36 -11.22 1.47
N ALA A 79 13.49 -11.77 1.03
CA ALA A 79 13.53 -13.02 0.26
C ALA A 79 13.01 -14.19 1.09
N ASP A 80 13.42 -14.28 2.36
CA ASP A 80 13.01 -15.34 3.27
C ASP A 80 11.52 -15.22 3.62
N ILE A 81 11.01 -13.99 3.83
CA ILE A 81 9.57 -13.75 4.00
C ILE A 81 8.77 -14.12 2.74
N LEU A 82 9.28 -13.80 1.55
CA LEU A 82 8.63 -14.17 0.29
C LEU A 82 8.63 -15.69 0.09
N ASP A 83 9.68 -16.39 0.47
CA ASP A 83 9.75 -17.85 0.34
C ASP A 83 8.84 -18.55 1.37
N GLY A 84 8.88 -18.08 2.62
CA GLY A 84 8.22 -18.70 3.77
C GLY A 84 6.70 -18.69 3.75
N VAL A 85 6.05 -17.87 2.91
CA VAL A 85 4.58 -17.90 2.77
C VAL A 85 4.08 -19.09 1.92
N GLY A 86 4.98 -19.81 1.25
CA GLY A 86 4.64 -20.98 0.43
C GLY A 86 3.86 -20.66 -0.85
N PRO A 87 3.42 -21.69 -1.59
CA PRO A 87 2.60 -21.51 -2.79
C PRO A 87 1.29 -20.77 -2.50
N CYS A 88 0.89 -19.88 -3.40
CA CYS A 88 -0.38 -19.14 -3.34
C CYS A 88 -1.01 -19.17 -4.74
N SER A 89 -2.33 -19.09 -4.83
CA SER A 89 -3.07 -19.04 -6.10
C SER A 89 -4.20 -18.03 -6.01
N GLY A 90 -4.37 -17.23 -7.05
CA GLY A 90 -5.37 -16.17 -7.10
C GLY A 90 -5.15 -15.22 -8.28
N PRO A 91 -6.07 -14.27 -8.50
CA PRO A 91 -5.93 -13.28 -9.56
C PRO A 91 -4.73 -12.37 -9.33
N HIS A 92 -4.20 -11.77 -10.39
CA HIS A 92 -3.20 -10.72 -10.27
C HIS A 92 -3.81 -9.46 -9.64
N VAL A 93 -3.28 -9.05 -8.49
CA VAL A 93 -3.76 -7.84 -7.76
C VAL A 93 -2.64 -6.87 -7.42
N THR A 94 -1.37 -7.24 -7.61
CA THR A 94 -0.24 -6.36 -7.28
C THR A 94 1.03 -6.70 -8.06
N ASN A 95 1.78 -5.64 -8.36
CA ASN A 95 3.13 -5.72 -8.91
C ASN A 95 4.23 -5.64 -7.84
N ALA A 96 3.90 -5.22 -6.62
CA ALA A 96 4.86 -5.05 -5.53
C ALA A 96 5.08 -6.37 -4.78
N ALA A 97 6.33 -6.76 -4.60
CA ALA A 97 6.71 -7.83 -3.69
C ALA A 97 6.82 -7.29 -2.24
N PRO A 98 7.06 -8.11 -1.20
CA PRO A 98 7.18 -7.58 0.16
C PRO A 98 8.28 -6.51 0.23
N GLY A 99 8.00 -5.42 0.92
CA GLY A 99 8.89 -4.27 1.07
C GLY A 99 8.86 -3.29 -0.12
N GLU A 100 8.22 -3.64 -1.24
CA GLU A 100 8.12 -2.77 -2.42
C GLU A 100 6.86 -1.90 -2.45
N SER A 101 5.99 -1.99 -1.44
CA SER A 101 4.79 -1.14 -1.30
C SER A 101 4.87 -0.31 -0.03
N TRP A 102 4.48 0.97 -0.08
CA TRP A 102 4.40 1.83 1.11
C TRP A 102 3.37 1.37 2.14
N HIS A 103 2.39 0.55 1.74
CA HIS A 103 1.50 -0.13 2.70
C HIS A 103 2.28 -1.04 3.66
N ASN A 104 3.46 -1.54 3.28
CA ASN A 104 4.28 -2.37 4.17
C ASN A 104 4.95 -1.58 5.30
N TYR A 105 4.86 -0.25 5.27
CA TYR A 105 5.52 0.66 6.20
C TYR A 105 4.51 1.52 6.97
N GLY A 106 3.20 1.36 6.73
CA GLY A 106 2.17 2.23 7.30
C GLY A 106 2.21 3.65 6.73
N GLU A 107 2.80 3.83 5.54
CA GLU A 107 3.01 5.14 4.90
C GLU A 107 2.07 5.42 3.72
N ALA A 108 1.06 4.59 3.54
CA ALA A 108 0.09 4.71 2.46
C ALA A 108 -1.30 4.24 2.87
N TRP A 109 -2.30 4.71 2.14
CA TRP A 109 -3.67 4.21 2.22
C TRP A 109 -4.28 4.05 0.82
N ASP A 110 -5.27 3.18 0.73
CA ASP A 110 -6.19 3.15 -0.41
C ASP A 110 -7.57 3.60 0.08
N ALA A 111 -8.21 4.45 -0.72
CA ALA A 111 -9.56 4.95 -0.45
C ALA A 111 -10.45 4.87 -1.68
N VAL A 112 -11.76 4.97 -1.46
CA VAL A 112 -12.78 5.04 -2.49
C VAL A 112 -13.77 6.15 -2.17
N VAL A 113 -14.15 6.92 -3.17
CA VAL A 113 -15.18 7.95 -3.04
C VAL A 113 -16.57 7.31 -2.99
N LEU A 114 -17.46 7.86 -2.19
CA LEU A 114 -18.84 7.39 -2.05
C LEU A 114 -19.80 8.37 -2.74
N VAL A 115 -20.60 7.86 -3.68
CA VAL A 115 -21.64 8.64 -4.38
C VAL A 115 -23.00 8.14 -3.91
N GLY A 116 -23.77 9.00 -3.23
CA GLY A 116 -25.03 8.61 -2.58
C GLY A 116 -24.82 7.49 -1.54
N GLY A 117 -23.72 7.53 -0.80
CA GLY A 117 -23.34 6.55 0.21
C GLY A 117 -22.87 5.19 -0.33
N LYS A 118 -22.64 5.06 -1.65
CA LYS A 118 -22.18 3.81 -2.29
C LYS A 118 -20.77 3.97 -2.87
N PRO A 119 -19.87 2.98 -2.70
CA PRO A 119 -18.54 3.03 -3.29
C PRO A 119 -18.56 3.13 -4.81
N ALA A 120 -17.93 4.17 -5.36
CA ALA A 120 -17.76 4.36 -6.80
C ALA A 120 -16.41 3.79 -7.26
N TRP A 121 -16.37 2.47 -7.50
CA TRP A 121 -15.14 1.76 -7.86
C TRP A 121 -14.55 2.14 -9.23
N LYS A 122 -15.39 2.62 -10.16
CA LYS A 122 -14.99 2.98 -11.51
C LYS A 122 -14.74 4.47 -11.60
N TYR A 123 -13.53 4.85 -12.00
CA TYR A 123 -13.15 6.25 -12.12
C TYR A 123 -14.09 7.07 -13.01
N PHE A 124 -14.41 6.55 -14.20
CA PHE A 124 -15.20 7.31 -15.18
C PHE A 124 -16.68 7.48 -14.78
N ASP A 125 -17.16 6.71 -13.81
CA ASP A 125 -18.54 6.81 -13.31
C ASP A 125 -18.67 7.88 -12.21
N ALA A 126 -17.54 8.37 -11.67
CA ALA A 126 -17.47 9.35 -10.58
C ALA A 126 -16.20 10.22 -10.71
N LYS A 127 -15.97 10.74 -11.93
CA LYS A 127 -14.68 11.32 -12.31
C LYS A 127 -14.35 12.54 -11.45
N GLU A 128 -15.34 13.40 -11.28
CA GLU A 128 -15.25 14.64 -10.52
C GLU A 128 -14.92 14.36 -9.05
N GLU A 129 -15.57 13.35 -8.45
CA GLU A 129 -15.31 12.93 -7.07
C GLU A 129 -13.90 12.36 -6.90
N TRP A 130 -13.45 11.53 -7.84
CA TRP A 130 -12.11 10.97 -7.83
C TRP A 130 -11.02 12.04 -8.01
N ASP A 131 -11.26 13.02 -8.87
CA ASP A 131 -10.33 14.14 -9.07
C ASP A 131 -10.28 15.03 -7.82
N ALA A 132 -11.44 15.33 -7.21
CA ALA A 132 -11.53 16.04 -5.93
C ALA A 132 -10.81 15.28 -4.80
N TYR A 133 -10.93 13.96 -4.72
CA TYR A 133 -10.15 13.14 -3.79
C TYR A 133 -8.64 13.34 -4.00
N GLY A 134 -8.19 13.28 -5.25
CA GLY A 134 -6.79 13.53 -5.61
C GLY A 134 -6.28 14.90 -5.17
N GLU A 135 -7.08 15.94 -5.35
CA GLU A 135 -6.79 17.30 -4.88
C GLU A 135 -6.68 17.38 -3.36
N CYS A 136 -7.61 16.75 -2.63
CA CYS A 136 -7.60 16.68 -1.17
C CYS A 136 -6.33 15.97 -0.65
N VAL A 137 -5.93 14.85 -1.28
CA VAL A 137 -4.69 14.13 -0.95
C VAL A 137 -3.46 15.02 -1.12
N VAL A 138 -3.39 15.78 -2.22
CA VAL A 138 -2.28 16.71 -2.48
C VAL A 138 -2.29 17.85 -1.46
N GLN A 139 -3.47 18.39 -1.12
CA GLN A 139 -3.62 19.48 -0.16
C GLN A 139 -3.08 19.12 1.24
N VAL A 140 -3.24 17.87 1.68
CA VAL A 140 -2.67 17.41 2.97
C VAL A 140 -1.17 17.02 2.88
N GLY A 141 -0.54 17.29 1.73
CA GLY A 141 0.88 17.04 1.49
C GLY A 141 1.21 15.56 1.33
N MET A 142 0.30 14.77 0.78
CA MET A 142 0.54 13.39 0.34
C MET A 142 0.68 13.34 -1.18
N THR A 143 1.23 12.24 -1.69
CA THR A 143 1.29 11.96 -3.12
C THR A 143 0.13 11.06 -3.52
N TRP A 144 -0.69 11.50 -4.47
CA TRP A 144 -1.75 10.69 -5.06
C TRP A 144 -1.26 9.94 -6.30
N ALA A 145 -1.45 8.62 -6.35
CA ALA A 145 -1.00 7.80 -7.49
C ALA A 145 -1.88 7.95 -8.74
N GLY A 146 -3.06 8.58 -8.64
CA GLY A 146 -3.84 9.01 -9.81
C GLY A 146 -3.09 10.00 -10.72
N ASN A 147 -2.11 10.73 -10.16
CA ASN A 147 -1.25 11.68 -10.89
C ASN A 147 -0.05 11.03 -11.59
N TRP A 148 0.19 9.72 -11.44
CA TRP A 148 1.31 9.06 -12.10
C TRP A 148 1.15 9.02 -13.62
N THR A 149 2.26 9.06 -14.36
CA THR A 149 2.25 9.04 -15.84
C THR A 149 1.95 7.67 -16.41
N ARG A 150 2.21 6.60 -15.66
CA ARG A 150 1.93 5.20 -16.00
C ARG A 150 1.35 4.51 -14.77
N PHE A 151 0.53 3.48 -14.99
CA PHE A 151 -0.08 2.68 -13.92
C PHE A 151 -0.79 3.53 -12.84
N LYS A 152 -1.76 4.35 -13.27
CA LYS A 152 -2.52 5.21 -12.35
C LYS A 152 -3.37 4.36 -11.40
N GLU A 153 -3.00 4.35 -10.13
CA GLU A 153 -3.72 3.67 -9.04
C GLU A 153 -4.51 4.71 -8.25
N ARG A 154 -5.69 5.07 -8.76
CA ARG A 154 -6.50 6.15 -8.17
C ARG A 154 -6.92 5.94 -6.71
N PRO A 155 -7.14 4.71 -6.21
CA PRO A 155 -7.35 4.52 -4.78
C PRO A 155 -6.16 4.97 -3.91
N HIS A 156 -4.94 4.87 -4.43
CA HIS A 156 -3.70 4.88 -3.65
C HIS A 156 -3.16 6.29 -3.38
N ALA A 157 -2.86 6.56 -2.12
CA ALA A 157 -2.14 7.73 -1.64
C ALA A 157 -0.96 7.30 -0.74
N GLN A 158 0.18 7.97 -0.89
CA GLN A 158 1.42 7.63 -0.18
C GLN A 158 2.19 8.88 0.22
N LEU A 159 2.93 8.81 1.33
CA LEU A 159 3.65 9.96 1.87
C LEU A 159 4.74 10.46 0.89
N ARG A 160 5.45 9.50 0.30
CA ARG A 160 6.63 9.77 -0.52
C ARG A 160 6.27 9.82 -2.00
N LYS A 161 7.14 10.41 -2.83
CA LYS A 161 6.91 10.50 -4.29
C LYS A 161 7.32 9.24 -5.06
N GLY A 162 8.31 8.48 -4.58
CA GLY A 162 8.80 7.27 -5.25
C GLY A 162 7.87 6.08 -5.02
N SER A 163 7.62 5.24 -6.04
CA SER A 163 6.66 4.13 -5.92
C SER A 163 7.18 2.86 -5.25
N ASN A 164 8.51 2.65 -5.21
CA ASN A 164 9.13 1.46 -4.62
C ASN A 164 10.14 1.86 -3.54
N PRO A 165 9.86 1.59 -2.25
CA PRO A 165 10.77 1.86 -1.12
C PRO A 165 12.18 1.32 -1.32
N LEU A 166 12.32 0.12 -1.89
CA LEU A 166 13.62 -0.53 -2.09
C LEU A 166 14.46 0.13 -3.20
N LYS A 167 13.93 1.12 -3.92
CA LYS A 167 14.70 1.99 -4.83
C LYS A 167 15.14 3.29 -4.16
N VAL A 168 14.53 3.66 -3.04
CA VAL A 168 14.77 4.90 -2.32
C VAL A 168 15.77 4.68 -1.19
N PHE A 169 15.68 3.54 -0.50
CA PHE A 169 16.50 3.21 0.65
C PHE A 169 17.30 1.92 0.42
N ASP A 170 18.49 1.88 1.01
CA ASP A 170 19.33 0.69 1.06
C ASP A 170 18.75 -0.38 2.04
N PRO A 171 19.29 -1.62 2.02
CA PRO A 171 18.80 -2.70 2.87
C PRO A 171 18.80 -2.41 4.37
N ASP A 172 19.84 -1.77 4.88
CA ASP A 172 19.98 -1.47 6.31
C ASP A 172 18.92 -0.46 6.73
N LYS A 173 18.71 0.58 5.92
CA LYS A 173 17.69 1.59 6.22
C LYS A 173 16.27 1.03 6.14
N ILE A 174 15.96 0.16 5.17
CA ILE A 174 14.65 -0.50 5.13
C ILE A 174 14.44 -1.37 6.38
N HIS A 175 15.45 -2.13 6.78
CA HIS A 175 15.37 -2.98 7.97
C HIS A 175 15.14 -2.12 9.24
N GLU A 176 15.88 -1.03 9.39
CA GLU A 176 15.71 -0.07 10.50
C GLU A 176 14.28 0.48 10.57
N ILE A 177 13.70 0.90 9.44
CA ILE A 177 12.32 1.43 9.40
C ILE A 177 11.32 0.36 9.82
N LEU A 178 11.42 -0.84 9.24
CA LEU A 178 10.52 -1.94 9.56
C LEU A 178 10.61 -2.36 11.04
N ALA A 179 11.82 -2.47 11.57
CA ALA A 179 12.05 -2.82 12.98
C ALA A 179 11.53 -1.75 13.95
N SER A 180 11.81 -0.47 13.67
CA SER A 180 11.37 0.65 14.50
C SER A 180 9.84 0.74 14.57
N ASN A 181 9.16 0.38 13.48
CA ASN A 181 7.71 0.34 13.39
C ASN A 181 7.10 -1.01 13.82
N LYS A 182 7.91 -1.97 14.28
CA LYS A 182 7.50 -3.34 14.71
C LYS A 182 6.76 -4.12 13.60
N LEU A 183 7.24 -3.99 12.37
CA LEU A 183 6.69 -4.62 11.16
C LEU A 183 7.45 -5.87 10.73
N ILE A 184 8.56 -6.16 11.41
CA ILE A 184 9.36 -7.40 11.35
C ILE A 184 9.76 -7.83 12.76
#